data_AF-A0A4P6EM85-F1
#
_entry.id   AF-A0A4P6EM85-F1
#
_cell.length_a   1.000
_cell.length_b   1.000
_cell.length_c   1.000
_cell.angle_alpha   90.00
_cell.angle_beta   90.00
_cell.angle_gamma   90.00
#
_symmetry.space_group_name_H-M   'P 1'
#
loop_
_entity.id
_entity.type
_entity.pdbx_description
1 polymer ?
#
loop_
_entity_poly.entity_id
_entity_poly.type
_entity_poly.pdbx_seq_one_letter_code
_entity_poly.pdbx_strand_id
1 'polypeptide(L)'
;MIRRIADETEAEVATAVAGLSLTAVREFSAEISKRLAEWGYPSAASVRYDRNELDIIAGDQRRSAHGKGVRAVLHAAFALALAQFCIDRELPHPGFVVLDSPLVTYRPPDQAAEAGDEPPEEVVRAFYRDIQDGFGGQVIVMENTDPLDPLAPDALDIRFTKRVNVGRYGFMPAVADAGPAGSLANEG
;
A
#
# COMPACT_ATOMS: atom_id res chain seq x y z
N MET A 1 9.39 14.13 2.26
CA MET A 1 8.85 15.48 2.51
C MET A 1 7.54 15.55 1.74
N ILE A 2 6.41 15.22 2.40
CA ILE A 2 5.08 15.24 1.76
C ILE A 2 4.73 16.72 1.56
N ARG A 3 4.44 17.12 0.31
CA ARG A 3 3.91 18.45 0.02
C ARG A 3 2.59 18.58 0.78
N ARG A 4 2.50 19.55 1.70
CA ARG A 4 1.22 20.04 2.24
C ARG A 4 0.26 20.20 1.06
N ILE A 5 -0.96 19.70 1.17
CA ILE A 5 -2.05 20.13 0.31
C ILE A 5 -2.05 21.66 0.45
N ALA A 6 -1.76 22.33 -0.66
CA ALA A 6 -1.46 23.75 -0.65
C ALA A 6 -2.65 24.49 -0.04
N ASP A 7 -2.37 25.30 0.99
CA ASP A 7 -3.27 26.27 1.64
C ASP A 7 -3.94 25.88 2.97
N GLU A 8 -3.56 24.79 3.63
CA GLU A 8 -3.91 24.63 5.06
C GLU A 8 -2.89 25.33 5.96
N THR A 9 -3.37 26.31 6.73
CA THR A 9 -2.59 27.00 7.75
C THR A 9 -2.35 26.10 8.97
N GLU A 10 -1.27 26.34 9.72
CA GLU A 10 -1.02 25.59 10.98
C GLU A 10 -2.16 25.74 11.99
N ALA A 11 -2.88 26.86 11.95
CA ALA A 11 -4.05 27.10 12.80
C ALA A 11 -5.26 26.23 12.40
N GLU A 12 -5.50 26.03 11.10
CA GLU A 12 -6.57 25.15 10.60
C GLU A 12 -6.26 23.68 10.94
N VAL A 13 -5.02 23.25 10.73
CA VAL A 13 -4.58 21.91 11.13
C VAL A 13 -4.74 21.71 12.63
N ALA A 14 -4.32 22.67 13.45
CA ALA A 14 -4.48 22.59 14.91
C ALA A 14 -5.96 22.52 15.32
N THR A 15 -6.83 23.26 14.65
CA THR A 15 -8.28 23.24 14.90
C THR A 15 -8.90 21.90 14.51
N ALA A 16 -8.55 21.37 13.34
CA ALA A 16 -8.99 20.05 12.89
C ALA A 16 -8.51 18.95 13.84
N VAL A 17 -7.22 18.98 14.21
CA VAL A 17 -6.65 18.07 15.19
C VAL A 17 -7.39 18.18 16.51
N ALA A 18 -7.66 19.38 17.03
CA ALA A 18 -8.41 19.60 18.26
C ALA A 18 -9.81 18.98 18.22
N GLY A 19 -10.48 19.05 17.06
CA GLY A 19 -11.79 18.49 16.81
C GLY A 19 -11.85 16.96 16.67
N LEU A 20 -10.70 16.27 16.53
CA LEU A 20 -10.70 14.81 16.44
C LEU A 20 -11.17 14.17 17.75
N SER A 21 -12.22 13.37 17.65
CA SER A 21 -12.72 12.56 18.76
C SER A 21 -11.65 11.56 19.22
N LEU A 22 -11.33 11.56 20.52
CA LEU A 22 -10.41 10.57 21.11
C LEU A 22 -10.92 9.14 20.95
N THR A 23 -12.24 8.94 20.93
CA THR A 23 -12.85 7.64 20.64
C THR A 23 -12.58 7.23 19.20
N ALA A 24 -12.76 8.13 18.23
CA ALA A 24 -12.45 7.83 16.83
C ALA A 24 -10.96 7.51 16.62
N VAL A 25 -10.06 8.26 17.26
CA VAL A 25 -8.61 7.98 17.21
C VAL A 25 -8.28 6.60 17.79
N ARG A 26 -8.89 6.22 18.90
CA ARG A 26 -8.70 4.90 19.52
C ARG A 26 -9.22 3.78 18.64
N GLU A 27 -10.42 3.92 18.10
CA GLU A 27 -11.04 2.92 17.23
C GLU A 27 -10.29 2.76 15.91
N PHE A 28 -9.86 3.87 15.31
CA PHE A 28 -9.03 3.85 14.11
C PHE A 28 -7.66 3.21 14.38
N SER A 29 -7.04 3.51 15.53
CA SER A 29 -5.80 2.84 15.94
C SER A 29 -6.00 1.33 16.10
N ALA A 30 -7.11 0.90 16.68
CA ALA A 30 -7.43 -0.52 16.82
C ALA A 30 -7.58 -1.21 15.46
N GLU A 31 -8.18 -0.55 14.47
CA GLU A 31 -8.30 -1.09 13.11
C GLU A 31 -6.92 -1.26 12.45
N ILE A 32 -6.02 -0.28 12.61
CA ILE A 32 -4.63 -0.39 12.14
C ILE A 32 -3.92 -1.58 12.81
N SER A 33 -3.99 -1.68 14.14
CA SER A 33 -3.34 -2.76 14.89
C SER A 33 -3.90 -4.14 14.50
N LYS A 34 -5.21 -4.23 14.26
CA LYS A 34 -5.88 -5.47 13.84
C LYS A 34 -5.32 -5.98 12.51
N ARG A 35 -5.29 -5.15 11.47
CA ARG A 35 -4.75 -5.56 10.16
C ARG A 35 -3.28 -5.93 10.23
N LEU A 36 -2.48 -5.14 10.95
CA LEU A 36 -1.07 -5.46 11.16
C LEU A 36 -0.88 -6.79 11.90
N ALA A 37 -1.74 -7.11 12.86
CA ALA A 37 -1.72 -8.40 13.55
C ALA A 37 -2.11 -9.55 12.60
N GLU A 38 -3.11 -9.36 11.75
CA GLU A 38 -3.51 -10.33 10.72
C GLU A 38 -2.38 -10.62 9.73
N TRP A 39 -1.52 -9.64 9.45
CA TRP A 39 -0.33 -9.77 8.59
C TRP A 39 0.90 -10.36 9.31
N GLY A 40 0.84 -10.56 10.62
CA GLY A 40 1.99 -11.01 11.41
C GLY A 40 3.05 -9.93 11.66
N TYR A 41 2.68 -8.64 11.59
CA TYR A 41 3.62 -7.55 11.88
C TYR A 41 4.07 -7.57 13.35
N PRO A 42 5.39 -7.49 13.63
CA PRO A 42 5.90 -7.50 15.01
C PRO A 42 5.36 -6.35 15.85
N SER A 43 4.95 -6.65 17.08
CA SER A 43 4.41 -5.64 18.00
C SER A 43 3.21 -4.85 17.45
N ALA A 44 2.38 -5.45 16.58
CA ALA A 44 1.21 -4.78 15.99
C ALA A 44 0.29 -4.08 17.02
N ALA A 45 0.15 -4.65 18.21
CA ALA A 45 -0.66 -4.10 19.30
C ALA A 45 -0.18 -2.74 19.84
N SER A 46 1.09 -2.37 19.62
CA SER A 46 1.62 -1.04 20.01
C SER A 46 1.54 0.00 18.89
N VAL A 47 1.18 -0.42 17.67
CA VAL A 47 1.04 0.48 16.53
C VAL A 47 -0.27 1.26 16.65
N ARG A 48 -0.19 2.58 16.51
CA ARG A 48 -1.35 3.47 16.67
C ARG A 48 -1.28 4.68 15.75
N TYR A 49 -2.43 5.28 15.49
CA TYR A 49 -2.48 6.61 14.90
C TYR A 49 -2.21 7.67 15.98
N ASP A 50 -1.39 8.67 15.67
CA ASP A 50 -1.17 9.82 16.53
C ASP A 50 -1.73 11.09 15.89
N ARG A 51 -2.76 11.66 16.53
CA ARG A 51 -3.45 12.86 16.03
C ARG A 51 -2.57 14.11 16.00
N ASN A 52 -1.51 14.18 16.80
CA ASN A 52 -0.61 15.34 16.82
C ASN A 52 0.41 15.22 15.69
N GLU A 53 0.85 14.00 15.40
CA GLU A 53 1.77 13.71 14.30
C GLU A 53 1.07 13.57 12.94
N LEU A 54 -0.25 13.35 12.97
CA LEU A 54 -1.07 13.03 11.80
C LEU A 54 -0.51 11.84 11.00
N ASP A 55 0.13 10.91 11.70
CA ASP A 55 0.78 9.72 11.12
C ASP A 55 0.75 8.56 12.14
N ILE A 56 1.23 7.40 11.69
CA ILE A 56 1.39 6.22 12.52
C ILE A 56 2.64 6.33 13.40
N ILE A 57 2.49 5.91 14.66
CA ILE A 57 3.57 5.59 15.58
C ILE A 57 3.67 4.06 15.71
N ALA A 58 4.85 3.52 15.48
CA ALA A 58 5.17 2.10 15.61
C ALA A 58 6.52 1.94 16.34
N GLY A 59 6.55 1.17 17.43
CA GLY A 59 7.76 1.01 18.25
C GLY A 59 8.29 2.33 18.81
N ASP A 60 7.39 3.19 19.29
CA ASP A 60 7.67 4.55 19.79
C ASP A 60 8.33 5.51 18.77
N GLN A 61 8.32 5.14 17.48
CA GLN A 61 8.90 5.92 16.41
C GLN A 61 7.83 6.29 15.38
N ARG A 62 7.94 7.49 14.81
CA ARG A 62 7.12 7.89 13.66
C ARG A 62 7.39 6.95 12.49
N ARG A 63 6.37 6.61 11.72
CA ARG A 63 6.50 5.82 10.48
C ARG A 63 7.68 6.30 9.64
N SER A 64 7.84 7.61 9.44
CA SER A 64 8.93 8.21 8.64
C SER A 64 10.36 7.86 9.08
N ALA A 65 10.56 7.48 10.35
CA ALA A 65 11.86 7.11 10.91
C ALA A 65 12.26 5.65 10.59
N HIS A 66 11.33 4.85 10.09
CA HIS A 66 11.57 3.45 9.73
C HIS A 66 12.13 3.29 8.31
N GLY A 67 12.68 2.11 8.02
CA GLY A 67 13.13 1.73 6.68
C GLY A 67 12.00 1.73 5.64
N LYS A 68 12.36 1.78 4.34
CA LYS A 68 11.38 1.83 3.23
C LYS A 68 10.27 0.76 3.31
N GLY A 69 10.64 -0.46 3.67
CA GLY A 69 9.71 -1.59 3.77
C GLY A 69 8.69 -1.44 4.88
N VAL A 70 9.17 -1.17 6.10
CA VAL A 70 8.29 -0.91 7.25
C VAL A 70 7.39 0.29 6.97
N ARG A 71 7.92 1.36 6.34
CA ARG A 71 7.11 2.52 5.94
C ARG A 71 6.01 2.16 4.94
N ALA A 72 6.28 1.29 3.97
CA ALA A 72 5.32 0.86 2.97
C ALA A 72 4.19 0.03 3.61
N VAL A 73 4.54 -0.96 4.44
CA VAL A 73 3.55 -1.79 5.13
C VAL A 73 2.68 -0.98 6.10
N LEU A 74 3.29 -0.11 6.91
CA LEU A 74 2.53 0.76 7.81
C LEU A 74 1.61 1.71 7.03
N HIS A 75 2.05 2.22 5.87
CA HIS A 75 1.20 3.06 5.02
C HIS A 75 0.04 2.28 4.38
N ALA A 76 0.28 1.04 3.95
CA ALA A 76 -0.78 0.16 3.46
C ALA A 76 -1.81 -0.12 4.55
N ALA A 77 -1.37 -0.44 5.77
CA ALA A 77 -2.24 -0.65 6.92
C ALA A 77 -3.07 0.61 7.24
N PHE A 78 -2.45 1.80 7.22
CA PHE A 78 -3.14 3.07 7.39
C PHE A 78 -4.28 3.25 6.38
N ALA A 79 -3.97 3.12 5.08
CA ALA A 79 -4.93 3.39 4.01
C ALA A 79 -6.11 2.41 4.04
N LEU A 80 -5.80 1.13 4.23
CA LEU A 80 -6.80 0.07 4.35
C LEU A 80 -7.66 0.21 5.60
N ALA A 81 -7.06 0.48 6.76
CA ALA A 81 -7.79 0.69 8.00
C ALA A 81 -8.68 1.93 7.94
N LEU A 82 -8.23 3.01 7.28
CA LEU A 82 -9.04 4.23 7.15
C LEU A 82 -10.26 3.98 6.27
N ALA A 83 -10.04 3.30 5.13
CA ALA A 83 -11.11 2.91 4.25
C ALA A 83 -12.12 1.98 4.95
N GLN A 84 -11.64 0.96 5.67
CA GLN A 84 -12.50 0.05 6.42
C GLN A 84 -13.27 0.77 7.52
N PHE A 85 -12.59 1.64 8.30
CA PHE A 85 -13.21 2.44 9.34
C PHE A 85 -14.37 3.29 8.79
N CYS A 86 -14.19 3.89 7.61
CA CYS A 86 -15.23 4.65 6.93
C CYS A 86 -16.37 3.75 6.44
N ILE A 87 -16.05 2.62 5.79
CA ILE A 87 -17.04 1.66 5.27
C ILE A 87 -17.94 1.14 6.41
N ASP A 88 -17.35 0.70 7.52
CA ASP A 88 -18.08 0.14 8.67
C ASP A 88 -19.03 1.13 9.35
N ARG A 89 -18.81 2.44 9.13
CA ARG A 89 -19.56 3.54 9.74
C ARG A 89 -20.41 4.30 8.74
N GLU A 90 -20.52 3.82 7.50
CA GLU A 90 -21.23 4.48 6.41
C GLU A 90 -20.75 5.94 6.18
N LEU A 91 -19.47 6.20 6.42
CA LEU A 91 -18.85 7.49 6.19
C LEU A 91 -18.43 7.63 4.72
N PRO A 92 -18.35 8.86 4.19
CA PRO A 92 -17.91 9.10 2.81
C PRO A 92 -16.56 8.46 2.50
N HIS A 93 -16.55 7.55 1.53
CA HIS A 93 -15.35 6.89 1.02
C HIS A 93 -15.60 6.48 -0.45
N PRO A 94 -14.61 6.53 -1.35
CA PRO A 94 -14.77 6.16 -2.77
C PRO A 94 -15.08 4.67 -3.02
N GLY A 95 -15.05 3.83 -1.99
CA GLY A 95 -15.28 2.38 -2.08
C GLY A 95 -14.06 1.57 -2.58
N PHE A 96 -12.91 2.21 -2.81
CA PHE A 96 -11.69 1.53 -3.23
C PHE A 96 -10.42 2.12 -2.61
N VAL A 97 -9.34 1.31 -2.57
CA VAL A 97 -7.99 1.69 -2.14
C VAL A 97 -6.97 1.23 -3.19
N VAL A 98 -6.00 2.09 -3.50
CA VAL A 98 -4.86 1.74 -4.38
C VAL A 98 -3.59 1.66 -3.55
N LEU A 99 -2.89 0.54 -3.65
CA LEU A 99 -1.63 0.28 -2.95
C LEU A 99 -0.50 0.13 -3.98
N ASP A 100 0.53 0.96 -3.85
CA ASP A 100 1.74 0.89 -4.68
C ASP A 100 2.87 0.24 -3.87
N SER A 101 3.23 -0.98 -4.27
CA SER A 101 4.36 -1.74 -3.75
C SER A 101 4.35 -1.92 -2.21
N PRO A 102 3.23 -2.39 -1.60
CA PRO A 102 3.10 -2.47 -0.15
C PRO A 102 4.07 -3.47 0.49
N LEU A 103 4.53 -4.50 -0.24
CA LEU A 103 5.26 -5.63 0.33
C LEU A 103 6.69 -5.78 -0.20
N VAL A 104 6.98 -5.42 -1.45
CA VAL A 104 8.26 -5.78 -2.11
C VAL A 104 9.53 -5.39 -1.36
N THR A 105 9.49 -4.36 -0.52
CA THR A 105 10.67 -3.95 0.27
C THR A 105 10.59 -4.29 1.75
N TYR A 106 9.54 -4.99 2.19
CA TYR A 106 9.30 -5.26 3.59
C TYR A 106 10.29 -6.26 4.18
N ARG A 107 10.82 -5.87 5.35
CA ARG A 107 11.71 -6.65 6.21
C ARG A 107 11.20 -6.50 7.63
N PRO A 108 10.88 -7.59 8.34
CA PRO A 108 10.58 -7.50 9.76
C PRO A 108 11.80 -6.94 10.50
N PRO A 109 11.63 -5.96 11.42
CA PRO A 109 12.74 -5.35 12.16
C PRO A 109 13.53 -6.36 13.01
N ASP A 110 12.92 -7.49 13.36
CA ASP A 110 13.50 -8.50 14.25
C ASP A 110 14.22 -9.64 13.48
N GLN A 111 14.18 -9.65 12.15
CA GLN A 111 14.88 -10.64 11.32
C GLN A 111 16.28 -10.12 10.91
N ALA A 112 17.28 -11.01 10.97
CA ALA A 112 18.65 -10.70 10.58
C ALA A 112 18.72 -10.24 9.11
N ALA A 113 19.60 -9.29 8.82
CA ALA A 113 19.80 -8.68 7.49
C ALA A 113 20.26 -9.64 6.38
N GLU A 114 20.39 -10.94 6.67
CA GLU A 114 20.83 -11.98 5.72
C GLU A 114 19.68 -12.68 4.98
N ALA A 115 18.42 -12.38 5.30
CA ALA A 115 17.28 -12.80 4.48
C ALA A 115 17.28 -11.97 3.17
N GLY A 116 17.26 -12.64 2.02
CA GLY A 116 17.36 -12.03 0.67
C GLY A 116 16.28 -10.97 0.38
N ASP A 117 16.29 -10.38 -0.82
CA ASP A 117 15.52 -9.16 -1.14
C ASP A 117 13.98 -9.30 -1.21
N GLU A 118 13.39 -10.46 -0.90
CA GLU A 118 11.93 -10.71 -0.94
C GLU A 118 11.25 -10.70 0.45
N PRO A 119 10.03 -10.12 0.60
CA PRO A 119 9.32 -10.13 1.88
C PRO A 119 9.05 -11.56 2.39
N PRO A 120 8.91 -11.78 3.72
CA PRO A 120 8.62 -13.09 4.25
C PRO A 120 7.32 -13.67 3.68
N GLU A 121 7.34 -14.94 3.27
CA GLU A 121 6.20 -15.58 2.60
C GLU A 121 4.92 -15.53 3.43
N GLU A 122 5.05 -15.72 4.75
CA GLU A 122 3.91 -15.69 5.67
C GLU A 122 3.21 -14.33 5.67
N VAL A 123 3.97 -13.23 5.55
CA VAL A 123 3.43 -11.87 5.50
C VAL A 123 2.73 -11.65 4.17
N VAL A 124 3.31 -12.13 3.06
CA VAL A 124 2.71 -12.02 1.73
C VAL A 124 1.37 -12.76 1.68
N ARG A 125 1.33 -14.02 2.12
CA ARG A 125 0.08 -14.81 2.18
C ARG A 125 -0.96 -14.14 3.07
N ALA A 126 -0.53 -13.67 4.24
CA ALA A 126 -1.43 -13.06 5.21
C ALA A 126 -2.04 -11.75 4.70
N PHE A 127 -1.24 -10.91 4.04
CA PHE A 127 -1.71 -9.68 3.41
C PHE A 127 -2.78 -9.96 2.34
N TYR A 128 -2.50 -10.85 1.39
CA TYR A 128 -3.44 -11.15 0.31
C TYR A 128 -4.73 -11.82 0.84
N ARG A 129 -4.63 -12.70 1.84
CA ARG A 129 -5.81 -13.28 2.50
C ARG A 129 -6.67 -12.19 3.15
N ASP A 130 -6.04 -11.32 3.93
CA ASP A 130 -6.75 -10.26 4.65
C ASP A 130 -7.46 -9.26 3.70
N ILE A 131 -6.84 -8.83 2.61
CA ILE A 131 -7.53 -7.91 1.67
C ILE A 131 -8.64 -8.58 0.86
N GLN A 132 -8.61 -9.91 0.68
CA GLN A 132 -9.65 -10.66 -0.04
C GLN A 132 -10.84 -10.97 0.87
N ASP A 133 -10.57 -11.41 2.10
CA ASP A 133 -11.61 -11.87 3.02
C ASP A 133 -12.15 -10.74 3.92
N GLY A 134 -11.32 -9.75 4.22
CA GLY A 134 -11.53 -8.80 5.31
C GLY A 134 -11.86 -7.37 4.88
N PHE A 135 -11.81 -7.03 3.59
CA PHE A 135 -12.04 -5.66 3.12
C PHE A 135 -13.41 -5.48 2.45
N GLY A 136 -14.18 -4.49 2.91
CA GLY A 136 -15.54 -4.23 2.43
C GLY A 136 -15.65 -3.48 1.09
N GLY A 137 -14.58 -3.37 0.31
CA GLY A 137 -14.52 -2.60 -0.93
C GLY A 137 -13.53 -3.16 -1.95
N GLN A 138 -13.15 -2.36 -2.94
CA GLN A 138 -12.15 -2.78 -3.94
C GLN A 138 -10.72 -2.43 -3.50
N VAL A 139 -9.81 -3.40 -3.53
CA VAL A 139 -8.36 -3.15 -3.37
C VAL A 139 -7.66 -3.34 -4.70
N ILE A 140 -6.90 -2.34 -5.13
CA ILE A 140 -6.04 -2.40 -6.32
C ILE A 140 -4.60 -2.41 -5.83
N VAL A 141 -3.91 -3.55 -6.02
CA VAL A 141 -2.50 -3.71 -5.64
C VAL A 141 -1.64 -3.65 -6.89
N MET A 142 -0.68 -2.73 -6.91
CA MET A 142 0.39 -2.72 -7.90
C MET A 142 1.64 -3.25 -7.22
N GLU A 143 2.13 -4.41 -7.65
CA GLU A 143 3.27 -5.06 -7.03
C GLU A 143 4.14 -5.76 -8.08
N ASN A 144 5.44 -5.87 -7.80
CA ASN A 144 6.42 -6.52 -8.70
C ASN A 144 6.62 -8.01 -8.40
N THR A 145 6.02 -8.51 -7.32
CA THR A 145 6.03 -9.92 -6.92
C THR A 145 4.64 -10.51 -7.11
N ASP A 146 4.59 -11.73 -7.65
CA ASP A 146 3.34 -12.47 -7.80
C ASP A 146 2.81 -12.89 -6.41
N PRO A 147 1.49 -12.98 -6.19
CA PRO A 147 0.93 -13.65 -5.02
C PRO A 147 1.44 -15.10 -4.92
N LEU A 148 1.72 -15.57 -3.70
CA LEU A 148 2.24 -16.93 -3.49
C LEU A 148 1.17 -18.01 -3.63
N ASP A 149 -0.08 -17.65 -3.34
CA ASP A 149 -1.24 -18.52 -3.44
C ASP A 149 -2.17 -17.98 -4.55
N PRO A 150 -2.96 -18.84 -5.21
CA PRO A 150 -3.98 -18.39 -6.14
C PRO A 150 -4.94 -17.40 -5.49
N LEU A 151 -5.22 -16.30 -6.18
CA LEU A 151 -6.24 -15.34 -5.75
C LEU A 151 -7.65 -15.95 -5.88
N ALA A 152 -8.60 -15.36 -5.17
CA ALA A 152 -10.00 -15.73 -5.21
C ALA A 152 -10.57 -15.63 -6.65
N PRO A 153 -11.61 -16.42 -7.00
CA PRO A 153 -12.14 -16.46 -8.37
C PRO A 153 -12.67 -15.12 -8.90
N ASP A 154 -13.04 -14.20 -8.00
CA ASP A 154 -13.52 -12.85 -8.30
C ASP A 154 -12.41 -11.79 -8.31
N ALA A 155 -11.17 -12.17 -7.97
CA ALA A 155 -10.01 -11.31 -8.11
C ALA A 155 -9.51 -11.26 -9.56
N LEU A 156 -8.96 -10.11 -9.94
CA LEU A 156 -8.38 -9.90 -11.27
C LEU A 156 -6.85 -9.71 -11.17
N ASP A 157 -6.11 -10.71 -11.62
CA ASP A 157 -4.64 -10.64 -11.76
C ASP A 157 -4.26 -10.15 -13.18
N ILE A 158 -3.60 -9.00 -13.25
CA ILE A 158 -3.11 -8.41 -14.50
C ILE A 158 -1.60 -8.40 -14.51
N ARG A 159 -1.00 -9.42 -15.13
CA ARG A 159 0.46 -9.51 -15.26
C ARG A 159 1.01 -8.61 -16.37
N PHE A 160 1.97 -7.76 -16.03
CA PHE A 160 2.81 -7.01 -16.97
C PHE A 160 4.15 -7.71 -17.17
N THR A 161 4.52 -8.03 -18.41
CA THR A 161 5.63 -8.93 -18.72
C THR A 161 6.87 -8.25 -19.26
N LYS A 162 6.76 -7.00 -19.73
CA LYS A 162 7.76 -6.27 -20.51
C LYS A 162 8.24 -7.04 -21.76
N ARG A 163 7.43 -7.97 -22.29
CA ARG A 163 7.70 -8.74 -23.52
C ARG A 163 6.65 -8.42 -24.57
N VAL A 164 7.09 -7.93 -25.74
CA VAL A 164 6.20 -7.45 -26.82
C VAL A 164 5.19 -8.51 -27.29
N ASN A 165 5.58 -9.80 -27.20
CA ASN A 165 4.78 -10.92 -27.72
C ASN A 165 4.25 -11.86 -26.61
N VAL A 166 4.26 -11.45 -25.35
CA VAL A 166 3.75 -12.29 -24.24
C VAL A 166 2.88 -11.49 -23.28
N GLY A 167 1.59 -11.80 -23.20
CA GLY A 167 0.65 -11.10 -22.30
C GLY A 167 0.63 -9.59 -22.55
N ARG A 168 0.40 -8.80 -21.49
CA ARG A 168 0.50 -7.34 -21.56
C ARG A 168 1.95 -6.90 -21.34
N TYR A 169 2.49 -6.08 -22.23
CA TYR A 169 3.85 -5.54 -22.10
C TYR A 169 4.01 -4.71 -20.81
N GLY A 170 3.09 -3.80 -20.56
CA GLY A 170 3.08 -2.93 -19.39
C GLY A 170 1.70 -2.30 -19.24
N PHE A 171 1.59 -1.32 -18.34
CA PHE A 171 0.41 -0.46 -18.28
C PHE A 171 0.23 0.28 -19.61
N MET A 172 1.33 0.81 -20.15
CA MET A 172 1.41 1.35 -21.51
C MET A 172 1.85 0.25 -22.49
N PRO A 173 1.31 0.23 -23.72
CA PRO A 173 1.78 -0.68 -24.76
C PRO A 173 3.24 -0.39 -25.15
N ALA A 174 3.94 -1.39 -25.66
CA ALA A 174 5.25 -1.17 -26.26
C ALA A 174 5.06 -0.24 -27.48
N VAL A 175 5.80 0.87 -27.52
CA VAL A 175 5.95 1.63 -28.76
C VAL A 175 6.74 0.71 -29.70
N ALA A 176 6.14 0.31 -30.82
CA ALA A 176 6.89 -0.36 -31.86
C ALA A 176 8.03 0.59 -32.25
N ASP A 177 9.28 0.15 -32.16
CA ASP A 177 10.39 0.90 -32.76
C ASP A 177 9.98 1.17 -34.20
N ALA A 178 9.76 2.45 -34.53
CA ALA A 178 9.63 2.87 -35.91
C ALA A 178 11.00 2.59 -36.54
N GLY A 179 11.14 1.40 -37.13
CA GLY A 179 12.34 1.03 -37.86
C GLY A 179 12.69 2.15 -38.86
N PRO A 180 13.98 2.34 -39.18
CA PRO A 180 14.40 3.43 -40.04
C PRO A 180 13.59 3.37 -41.34
N ALA A 181 12.90 4.48 -41.64
CA ALA A 181 12.10 4.63 -42.86
C ALA A 181 12.94 4.13 -44.05
N GLY A 182 12.38 3.18 -44.79
CA GLY A 182 13.06 2.55 -45.91
C GLY A 182 13.67 3.60 -46.82
N SER A 183 14.99 3.52 -46.99
CA SER A 183 15.70 4.19 -48.06
C SER A 183 15.11 3.68 -49.38
N LEU A 184 14.20 4.46 -49.96
CA LEU A 184 13.77 4.27 -51.34
C LEU A 184 15.03 4.32 -52.20
N ALA A 185 15.38 3.18 -52.78
CA ALA A 185 16.41 3.09 -53.80
C ALA A 185 15.95 3.94 -54.99
N ASN A 186 16.73 4.97 -55.32
CA ASN A 186 16.63 5.62 -56.62
C ASN A 186 17.10 4.62 -57.66
N GLU A 187 16.16 4.14 -58.47
CA GLU A 187 16.46 3.47 -59.74
C GLU A 187 17.11 4.48 -60.69
N GLY A 188 18.22 4.08 -61.29
CA GLY A 188 18.88 4.72 -62.42
C GLY A 188 19.13 3.70 -63.52
#